data_AF-A0A383R5U8-F1
#
_entry.id   AF-A0A383R5U8-F1
#
_cell.length_a   1.000
_cell.length_b   1.000
_cell.length_c   1.000
_cell.angle_alpha   90.00
_cell.angle_beta   90.00
_cell.angle_gamma   90.00
#
_symmetry.space_group_name_H-M   'P 1'
#
loop_
_entity.id
_entity.type
_entity.pdbx_description
1 polymer ?
#
loop_
_entity_poly.entity_id
_entity_poly.type
_entity_poly.pdbx_seq_one_letter_code
_entity_poly.pdbx_strand_id
1 'polypeptide(L)'
;MPCTITGLSQPVCLTITYNLSSRLLVDSSIDCVGEGKKCKLEAVLDSFNKNLTIKVPLTFEGEVSLADNIQSGCVTTGVHLTET
;
A
#
# COMPACT_ATOMS: atom_id res chain seq x y z
N MET A 1 14.61 -0.71 -28.54
CA MET A 1 13.67 -1.80 -28.21
C MET A 1 13.23 -1.60 -26.78
N PRO A 2 11.92 -1.58 -26.47
CA PRO A 2 11.48 -1.39 -25.10
C PRO A 2 11.85 -2.61 -24.24
N CYS A 3 12.50 -2.35 -23.11
CA CYS A 3 12.89 -3.39 -22.16
C CYS A 3 11.83 -3.45 -21.06
N THR A 4 11.22 -4.61 -20.82
CA THR A 4 10.21 -4.77 -19.77
C THR A 4 10.78 -5.63 -18.65
N ILE A 5 10.78 -5.09 -17.43
CA ILE A 5 11.18 -5.79 -16.21
C ILE A 5 9.88 -6.20 -15.50
N THR A 6 9.69 -7.50 -15.34
CA THR A 6 8.53 -8.09 -14.68
C THR A 6 8.89 -8.65 -13.30
N GLY A 7 7.89 -8.90 -12.46
CA GLY A 7 8.09 -9.50 -11.14
C GLY A 7 8.67 -8.55 -10.09
N LEU A 8 8.43 -7.24 -10.25
CA LEU A 8 8.73 -6.28 -9.19
C LEU A 8 7.69 -6.46 -8.09
N SER A 9 8.14 -6.58 -6.84
CA SER A 9 7.27 -6.63 -5.68
C SER A 9 7.67 -5.55 -4.68
N GLN A 10 6.73 -4.73 -4.25
CA GLN A 10 6.94 -3.71 -3.23
C GLN A 10 5.97 -3.92 -2.07
N PRO A 11 6.46 -4.24 -0.86
CA PRO A 11 5.63 -4.24 0.33
C PRO A 11 5.25 -2.81 0.72
N VAL A 12 3.98 -2.61 1.03
CA VAL A 12 3.38 -1.35 1.45
C VAL A 12 2.44 -1.58 2.65
N CYS A 13 2.14 -0.50 3.37
CA CYS A 13 1.25 -0.50 4.52
C CYS A 13 0.11 0.46 4.24
N LEU A 14 -1.10 -0.08 4.06
CA LEU A 14 -2.30 0.72 3.91
C LEU A 14 -2.83 1.04 5.31
N THR A 15 -2.93 2.32 5.64
CA THR A 15 -3.58 2.80 6.86
C THR A 15 -4.88 3.49 6.51
N ILE A 16 -5.97 3.04 7.10
CA ILE A 16 -7.31 3.60 6.91
C ILE A 16 -7.81 4.06 8.26
N THR A 17 -8.21 5.32 8.40
CA THR A 17 -8.86 5.83 9.60
C THR A 17 -10.29 6.21 9.28
N TYR A 18 -11.23 5.59 9.98
CA TYR A 18 -12.67 5.77 9.77
C TYR A 18 -13.35 6.23 11.05
N ASN A 19 -14.21 7.24 10.98
CA ASN A 19 -14.97 7.66 12.13
C ASN A 19 -16.27 6.85 12.23
N LEU A 20 -16.43 6.09 13.30
CA LEU A 20 -17.57 5.20 13.50
C LEU A 20 -18.89 5.94 13.74
N SER A 21 -18.84 7.14 14.31
CA SER A 21 -20.04 7.93 14.57
C SER A 21 -20.59 8.58 13.31
N SER A 22 -19.72 9.25 12.54
CA SER A 22 -20.12 9.92 11.30
C SER A 22 -20.20 8.97 10.11
N ARG A 23 -19.59 7.78 10.21
CA ARG A 23 -19.47 6.81 9.12
C ARG A 23 -18.74 7.39 7.91
N LEU A 24 -17.71 8.18 8.16
CA LEU A 24 -16.89 8.80 7.13
C LEU A 24 -15.44 8.34 7.26
N LEU A 25 -14.80 8.20 6.10
CA LEU A 25 -13.35 8.07 6.02
C LEU A 25 -12.73 9.39 6.45
N VAL A 26 -11.91 9.35 7.50
CA VAL A 26 -11.19 10.51 8.01
C VAL A 26 -9.88 10.67 7.25
N ASP A 27 -9.16 9.56 7.07
CA ASP A 27 -7.87 9.56 6.41
C ASP A 27 -7.57 8.19 5.79
N SER A 28 -6.77 8.19 4.72
CA SER A 28 -6.23 6.98 4.12
C SER A 28 -4.84 7.26 3.56
N SER A 29 -3.84 6.50 3.99
CA SER A 29 -2.47 6.60 3.51
C SER A 29 -1.92 5.24 3.08
N ILE A 30 -0.99 5.26 2.13
CA ILE A 30 -0.19 4.10 1.75
C ILE A 30 1.27 4.47 1.96
N ASP A 31 1.93 3.72 2.82
CA ASP A 31 3.34 3.92 3.12
C ASP A 31 4.16 2.74 2.60
N CYS A 32 5.23 3.01 1.84
CA CYS A 32 6.16 1.97 1.45
C CYS A 32 6.85 1.39 2.70
N VAL A 33 6.87 0.06 2.81
CA VAL A 33 7.59 -0.62 3.88
C VAL A 33 9.06 -0.71 3.46
N GLY A 34 9.87 0.27 3.90
CA GLY A 34 11.31 0.24 3.70
C GLY A 34 12.00 -0.87 4.51
N GLU A 35 13.25 -1.17 4.16
CA GLU A 35 14.06 -2.20 4.85
C GLU A 35 14.06 -1.98 6.37
N GLY A 36 13.70 -3.02 7.14
CA GLY A 36 13.68 -2.99 8.60
C GLY A 36 12.36 -2.50 9.23
N LYS A 37 11.41 -1.95 8.46
CA LYS A 37 10.05 -1.69 8.94
C LYS A 37 9.18 -2.92 8.72
N LYS A 38 8.28 -3.22 9.67
CA LYS A 38 7.29 -4.29 9.54
C LYS A 38 5.90 -3.67 9.66
N CYS A 39 5.11 -3.75 8.59
CA CYS A 39 3.68 -3.50 8.66
C CYS A 39 3.00 -4.79 9.13
N LYS A 40 2.16 -4.70 10.15
CA LYS A 40 1.35 -5.83 10.63
C LYS A 40 -0.11 -5.45 10.51
N LEU A 41 -0.95 -6.46 10.27
CA LEU A 41 -2.40 -6.28 10.34
C LEU A 41 -2.75 -5.85 11.77
N GLU A 42 -3.30 -4.65 11.91
CA GLU A 42 -3.62 -4.04 13.21
C GLU A 42 -4.92 -3.25 13.07
N ALA A 43 -5.75 -3.28 14.11
CA ALA A 43 -6.92 -2.40 14.22
C ALA A 43 -6.90 -1.73 15.60
N VAL A 44 -6.95 -0.40 15.62
CA VAL A 44 -6.91 0.42 16.83
C VAL A 44 -8.15 1.31 16.85
N LEU A 45 -8.87 1.27 17.97
CA LEU A 45 -10.05 2.11 18.19
C LEU A 45 -9.72 3.22 19.18
N ASP A 46 -9.77 4.46 18.71
CA ASP A 46 -9.84 5.65 19.56
C ASP A 46 -11.29 5.85 20.01
N SER A 47 -11.56 5.49 21.27
CA SER A 47 -12.90 5.55 21.86
C SER A 47 -13.38 6.97 22.15
N PHE A 48 -12.48 7.96 22.19
CA PHE A 48 -12.79 9.36 22.46
C PHE A 48 -13.23 10.06 21.17
N ASN A 49 -12.43 9.94 20.11
CA ASN A 49 -12.73 10.51 18.80
C ASN A 49 -13.63 9.61 17.94
N LYS A 50 -13.88 8.37 18.38
CA LYS A 50 -14.63 7.33 17.65
C LYS A 50 -13.96 6.97 16.31
N ASN A 51 -12.64 7.09 16.25
CA ASN A 51 -11.86 6.76 15.06
C ASN A 51 -11.36 5.32 15.16
N LEU A 52 -11.69 4.50 14.16
CA LEU A 52 -11.14 3.18 13.94
C LEU A 52 -10.03 3.29 12.89
N THR A 53 -8.79 3.06 13.31
CA THR A 53 -7.64 2.99 12.42
C THR A 53 -7.29 1.54 12.14
N ILE A 54 -7.22 1.15 10.88
CA ILE A 54 -6.88 -0.20 10.41
C ILE A 54 -5.61 -0.09 9.58
N LYS A 55 -4.62 -0.91 9.90
CA LYS A 55 -3.39 -1.08 9.11
C LYS A 55 -3.43 -2.43 8.43
N VAL A 56 -3.22 -2.45 7.12
CA VAL A 56 -3.24 -3.65 6.29
C VAL A 56 -1.91 -3.77 5.55
N PRO A 57 -1.13 -4.84 5.78
CA PRO A 57 0.08 -5.09 5.02
C PRO A 57 -0.29 -5.62 3.63
N LEU A 58 0.16 -4.93 2.59
CA LEU A 58 -0.08 -5.29 1.20
C LEU A 58 1.25 -5.42 0.46
N THR A 59 1.29 -6.30 -0.53
CA THR A 59 2.37 -6.39 -1.50
C THR A 59 1.81 -5.97 -2.85
N PHE A 60 2.41 -4.94 -3.44
CA PHE A 60 2.12 -4.52 -4.80
C PHE A 60 3.08 -5.20 -5.75
N GLU A 61 2.54 -5.85 -6.76
CA GLU A 61 3.31 -6.37 -7.88
C GLU A 61 3.24 -5.38 -9.03
N GLY A 62 4.33 -5.29 -9.78
CA GLY A 62 4.38 -4.39 -10.91
C GLY A 62 5.37 -4.79 -11.98
N GLU A 63 5.26 -4.08 -13.09
CA GLU A 63 6.14 -4.19 -14.23
C GLU A 63 6.64 -2.79 -14.60
N VAL A 64 7.91 -2.70 -14.99
CA VAL A 64 8.51 -1.47 -15.50
C VAL A 64 8.87 -1.66 -16.95
N SER A 65 8.28 -0.85 -17.82
CA SER A 65 8.67 -0.76 -19.23
C SER A 65 9.55 0.45 -19.45
N LEU A 66 10.76 0.23 -19.97
CA LEU A 66 11.71 1.27 -20.37
C LEU A 66 11.67 1.42 -21.90
N ALA A 67 11.29 2.60 -22.38
CA ALA A 67 11.35 2.93 -23.80
C ALA A 67 12.67 3.67 -24.15
N ASP A 68 13.07 3.65 -25.45
CA ASP A 68 14.35 4.16 -25.98
C ASP A 68 14.62 5.68 -25.70
N ASN A 69 13.67 6.37 -25.09
CA ASN A 69 13.63 7.79 -24.77
C ASN A 69 13.63 8.10 -23.25
N ILE A 70 14.10 7.16 -22.40
CA ILE A 70 14.23 7.28 -20.93
C ILE A 70 12.89 7.60 -20.22
N GLN A 71 11.76 7.24 -20.85
CA GLN A 71 10.48 7.21 -20.15
C GLN A 71 10.30 5.80 -19.58
N SER A 72 10.26 5.71 -18.26
CA SER A 72 9.88 4.52 -17.53
C SER A 72 8.41 4.62 -17.11
N GLY A 73 7.62 3.63 -17.51
CA GLY A 73 6.27 3.43 -17.00
C GLY A 73 6.29 2.31 -15.98
N CYS A 74 5.77 2.55 -14.78
CA CYS A 74 5.49 1.50 -13.80
C CYS A 74 3.99 1.23 -13.81
N VAL A 75 3.62 -0.03 -14.01
CA VAL A 75 2.22 -0.47 -13.97
C VAL A 75 2.07 -1.48 -12.85
N THR A 76 1.12 -1.25 -11.94
CA THR A 76 0.75 -2.22 -10.92
C THR A 76 0.00 -3.37 -11.60
N THR A 77 0.53 -4.59 -11.48
CA THR A 77 -0.02 -5.80 -12.08
C THR A 77 -0.75 -6.68 -11.07
N GLY A 78 -0.49 -6.50 -9.77
CA GLY A 78 -1.12 -7.27 -8.70
C GLY A 78 -1.12 -6.56 -7.36
N VAL A 79 -2.10 -6.89 -6.52
CA VAL A 79 -2.18 -6.44 -5.12
C VAL A 79 -2.61 -7.62 -4.26
N HIS A 80 -1.77 -8.00 -3.31
CA HIS A 80 -2.00 -9.14 -2.43
C HIS A 80 -1.77 -8.74 -0.97
N LEU A 81 -2.40 -9.45 -0.03
CA LEU A 81 -2.04 -9.34 1.38
C LEU A 81 -0.62 -9.87 1.55
N THR A 82 0.23 -9.15 2.27
CA THR A 82 1.55 -9.68 2.63
C THR A 82 1.35 -10.83 3.63
N GLU A 83 1.75 -12.04 3.26
CA GLU A 83 1.73 -13.18 4.18
C GLU A 83 2.56 -12.86 5.43
N THR A 84 1.99 -13.14 6.60
CA THR A 84 2.50 -12.69 7.92
C THR A 84 3.39 -13.72 8.59
#